data_AF-A0A368X7K8-F1
#
_entry.id   AF-A0A368X7K8-F1
#
_cell.length_a   1.000
_cell.length_b   1.000
_cell.length_c   1.000
_cell.angle_alpha   90.00
_cell.angle_beta   90.00
_cell.angle_gamma   90.00
#
_symmetry.space_group_name_H-M   'P 1'
#
loop_
_entity.id
_entity.type
_entity.pdbx_description
1 polymer ?
#
loop_
_entity_poly.entity_id
_entity_poly.type
_entity_poly.pdbx_seq_one_letter_code
_entity_poly.pdbx_strand_id
1 'polypeptide(L)'
;MDAEINISKEDAIFYLEMIDSVKSPNFKPGLFRRKPYYILIKDRESINYKRFISVYTALRYVLSDREQFILNRVYGINHEVTPTKNIASSLQITPGRVLTIRNKANVKLAREILKLFKTKKEHIPIKE
;
A
#
# COMPACT_ATOMS: atom_id res chain seq x y z
N MET A 1 -9.08 -21.53 0.62
CA MET A 1 -10.18 -20.55 0.64
C MET A 1 -9.62 -19.27 0.06
N ASP A 2 -9.80 -19.06 -1.23
CA ASP A 2 -9.42 -17.81 -1.88
C ASP A 2 -10.43 -16.76 -1.48
N ALA A 3 -10.07 -15.94 -0.48
CA ALA A 3 -10.88 -14.79 -0.13
C ALA A 3 -10.98 -13.89 -1.37
N GLU A 4 -12.19 -13.74 -1.90
CA GLU A 4 -12.45 -12.90 -3.06
C GLU A 4 -11.94 -11.48 -2.75
N ILE A 5 -10.90 -11.04 -3.46
CA ILE A 5 -10.29 -9.72 -3.25
C ILE A 5 -11.29 -8.66 -3.75
N ASN A 6 -12.16 -8.22 -2.85
CA ASN A 6 -13.16 -7.20 -3.14
C ASN A 6 -12.59 -5.79 -2.88
N ILE A 7 -11.81 -5.30 -3.84
CA ILE A 7 -11.29 -3.92 -3.83
C ILE A 7 -12.02 -3.12 -4.90
N SER A 8 -12.65 -2.01 -4.48
CA SER A 8 -13.27 -1.05 -5.41
C SER A 8 -12.21 -0.27 -6.20
N LYS A 9 -12.58 0.24 -7.37
CA LYS A 9 -11.66 1.03 -8.21
C LYS A 9 -11.25 2.32 -7.50
N GLU A 10 -12.17 2.93 -6.77
CA GLU A 10 -12.01 4.15 -6.01
C GLU A 10 -11.02 3.95 -4.86
N ASP A 11 -11.15 2.85 -4.11
CA ASP A 11 -10.22 2.52 -3.02
C ASP A 11 -8.82 2.18 -3.53
N ALA A 12 -8.74 1.51 -4.69
CA ALA A 12 -7.47 1.24 -5.35
C ALA A 12 -6.76 2.52 -5.79
N ILE A 13 -7.47 3.45 -6.42
CA ILE A 13 -6.94 4.76 -6.81
C ILE A 13 -6.49 5.53 -5.57
N PHE A 14 -7.35 5.59 -4.55
CA PHE A 14 -7.04 6.22 -3.27
C PHE A 14 -5.77 5.64 -2.64
N TYR A 15 -5.62 4.31 -2.60
CA TYR A 15 -4.42 3.67 -2.10
C TYR A 15 -3.17 4.10 -2.88
N LEU A 16 -3.24 4.11 -4.22
CA LEU A 16 -2.13 4.53 -5.09
C LEU A 16 -1.71 5.98 -4.85
N GLU A 17 -2.67 6.88 -4.60
CA GLU A 17 -2.39 8.27 -4.22
C GLU A 17 -1.69 8.35 -2.87
N MET A 18 -2.16 7.58 -1.90
CA MET A 18 -1.63 7.60 -0.53
C MET A 18 -0.20 7.09 -0.43
N ILE A 19 0.16 6.07 -1.21
CA ILE A 19 1.56 5.61 -1.31
C ILE A 19 2.41 6.45 -2.27
N ASP A 20 1.84 7.50 -2.87
CA ASP A 20 2.50 8.35 -3.86
C ASP A 20 3.07 7.56 -5.03
N SER A 21 2.20 6.78 -5.68
CA SER A 21 2.57 5.94 -6.82
C SER A 21 2.44 6.70 -8.12
N VAL A 22 3.45 6.61 -8.98
CA VAL A 22 3.43 7.10 -10.38
C VAL A 22 2.33 6.46 -11.23
N LYS A 23 1.71 5.39 -10.73
CA LYS A 23 0.61 4.67 -11.38
C LYS A 23 -0.76 5.17 -10.98
N SER A 24 -0.85 6.09 -10.02
CA SER A 24 -2.10 6.76 -9.74
C SER A 24 -2.49 7.60 -10.97
N PRO A 25 -3.77 7.59 -11.40
CA PRO A 25 -4.24 8.47 -12.47
C PRO A 25 -4.08 9.96 -12.10
N ASN A 26 -3.99 10.28 -10.81
CA ASN A 26 -3.86 11.64 -10.28
C ASN A 26 -2.43 11.97 -9.84
N PHE A 27 -1.43 11.20 -10.29
CA PHE A 27 -0.04 11.43 -9.89
C PHE A 27 0.46 12.80 -10.38
N LYS A 28 0.98 13.60 -9.45
CA LYS A 28 1.67 14.85 -9.74
C LYS A 28 3.11 14.76 -9.23
N PRO A 29 4.12 14.92 -10.09
CA PRO A 29 5.52 14.88 -9.67
C PRO A 29 5.80 16.03 -8.70
N GLY A 30 6.46 15.73 -7.59
CA GLY A 30 6.89 16.72 -6.60
C GLY A 30 8.20 16.29 -5.97
N LEU A 31 9.19 17.18 -5.97
CA LEU A 31 10.46 16.96 -5.31
C LEU A 31 10.26 17.00 -3.78
N PHE A 32 10.87 16.05 -3.06
CA PHE A 32 10.90 15.99 -1.59
C PHE A 32 9.55 15.87 -0.86
N ARG A 33 8.46 15.42 -1.52
CA ARG A 33 7.18 15.26 -0.83
C ARG A 33 7.18 14.07 0.14
N ARG A 34 6.67 14.28 1.35
CA ARG A 34 6.34 13.18 2.26
C ARG A 34 5.16 12.39 1.68
N LYS A 35 5.18 11.06 1.83
CA LYS A 35 4.08 10.22 1.33
C LYS A 35 2.76 10.59 2.03
N PRO A 36 1.65 10.81 1.28
CA PRO A 36 0.41 11.31 1.89
C PRO A 36 -0.17 10.42 3.00
N TYR A 37 0.05 9.09 2.96
CA TYR A 37 -0.44 8.19 4.02
C TYR A 37 0.04 8.55 5.43
N TYR A 38 1.14 9.32 5.58
CA TYR A 38 1.61 9.78 6.89
C TYR A 38 0.59 10.66 7.63
N ILE A 39 -0.35 11.29 6.91
CA ILE A 39 -1.45 12.04 7.51
C ILE A 39 -2.49 11.06 8.07
N LEU A 40 -2.80 10.00 7.31
CA LEU A 40 -3.82 9.00 7.68
C LEU A 40 -3.46 8.25 8.97
N ILE A 41 -2.20 7.85 9.13
CA ILE A 41 -1.79 7.03 10.27
C ILE A 41 -1.85 7.77 11.62
N LYS A 42 -2.10 9.09 11.61
CA LYS A 42 -2.34 9.90 12.81
C LYS A 42 -3.77 9.76 13.35
N ASP A 43 -4.73 9.44 12.48
CA ASP A 43 -6.14 9.23 12.83
C ASP A 43 -6.60 7.88 12.30
N ARG A 44 -6.45 6.85 13.15
CA ARG A 44 -6.75 5.46 12.79
C ARG A 44 -8.23 5.14 12.79
N GLU A 45 -9.05 5.97 13.42
CA GLU A 45 -10.50 5.78 13.40
C GLU A 45 -11.12 6.36 12.14
N SER A 46 -10.39 7.23 11.44
CA SER A 46 -10.83 7.80 10.16
C SER A 46 -11.19 6.72 9.14
N ILE A 47 -12.26 6.99 8.39
CA ILE A 47 -12.69 6.19 7.24
C ILE A 47 -11.54 6.05 6.23
N ASN A 48 -10.77 7.11 6.03
CA ASN A 48 -9.63 7.12 5.10
C ASN A 48 -8.51 6.17 5.53
N TYR A 49 -8.19 6.09 6.83
CA TYR A 49 -7.24 5.08 7.31
C TYR A 49 -7.78 3.67 7.10
N LYS A 50 -9.05 3.41 7.47
CA LYS A 50 -9.69 2.10 7.29
C LYS A 50 -9.70 1.66 5.82
N ARG A 51 -10.03 2.56 4.89
CA ARG A 51 -9.96 2.34 3.43
C ARG A 51 -8.54 2.08 2.94
N PHE A 52 -7.55 2.80 3.45
CA PHE A 52 -6.16 2.59 3.09
C PHE A 52 -5.66 1.20 3.54
N ILE A 53 -5.97 0.81 4.78
CA ILE A 53 -5.53 -0.46 5.35
C ILE A 53 -6.29 -1.66 4.78
N SER A 54 -7.56 -1.50 4.38
CA SER A 54 -8.32 -2.59 3.76
C SER A 54 -7.67 -3.05 2.46
N VAL A 55 -7.26 -2.10 1.59
CA VAL A 55 -6.54 -2.40 0.34
C VAL A 55 -5.20 -3.07 0.62
N TYR A 56 -4.41 -2.55 1.56
CA TYR A 56 -3.15 -3.18 1.95
C TYR A 56 -3.36 -4.61 2.45
N THR A 57 -4.33 -4.83 3.34
CA THR A 57 -4.58 -6.13 3.96
C THR A 57 -5.05 -7.16 2.93
N ALA A 58 -5.87 -6.74 1.98
CA ALA A 58 -6.34 -7.58 0.89
C ALA A 58 -5.22 -7.98 -0.08
N LEU A 59 -4.16 -7.16 -0.22
CA LEU A 59 -3.07 -7.40 -1.18
C LEU A 59 -1.76 -7.85 -0.55
N ARG A 60 -1.61 -7.84 0.77
CA ARG A 60 -0.33 -8.12 1.44
C ARG A 60 0.24 -9.51 1.14
N TYR A 61 -0.59 -10.45 0.66
CA TYR A 61 -0.15 -11.79 0.24
C TYR A 61 0.92 -11.78 -0.87
N VAL A 62 1.03 -10.70 -1.66
CA VAL A 62 2.09 -10.59 -2.70
C VAL A 62 3.45 -10.16 -2.13
N LEU A 63 3.52 -9.91 -0.83
CA LEU A 63 4.71 -9.42 -0.14
C LEU A 63 5.33 -10.54 0.68
N SER A 64 6.67 -10.54 0.75
CA SER A 64 7.40 -11.40 1.69
C SER A 64 7.11 -11.00 3.13
N ASP A 65 7.30 -11.92 4.08
CA ASP A 65 7.10 -11.67 5.51
C ASP A 65 7.88 -10.46 6.01
N ARG A 66 9.09 -10.26 5.50
CA ARG A 66 9.93 -9.10 5.83
C ARG A 66 9.34 -7.79 5.34
N GLU A 67 8.78 -7.78 4.13
CA GLU A 67 8.09 -6.61 3.57
C GLU A 67 6.81 -6.30 4.34
N GLN A 68 6.02 -7.34 4.64
CA GLN A 68 4.80 -7.22 5.45
C GLN A 68 5.11 -6.71 6.85
N PHE A 69 6.14 -7.23 7.51
CA PHE A 69 6.58 -6.76 8.82
C PHE A 69 6.89 -5.26 8.81
N ILE A 70 7.67 -4.79 7.83
CA ILE A 70 8.01 -3.38 7.70
C ILE A 70 6.76 -2.53 7.46
N LEU A 71 5.89 -2.93 6.52
CA LEU A 71 4.68 -2.16 6.22
C LEU A 71 3.69 -2.15 7.38
N ASN A 72 3.50 -3.27 8.08
CA ASN A 72 2.68 -3.31 9.29
C ASN A 72 3.19 -2.29 10.31
N ARG A 73 4.50 -2.26 10.60
CA ARG A 73 5.17 -1.31 11.51
C ARG A 73 5.04 0.14 11.07
N VAL A 74 5.19 0.41 9.77
CA VAL A 74 5.06 1.76 9.21
C VAL A 74 3.60 2.25 9.23
N TYR A 75 2.64 1.37 9.01
CA TYR A 75 1.21 1.69 8.93
C TYR A 75 0.48 1.62 10.27
N GLY A 76 1.15 1.13 11.33
CA GLY A 76 0.55 1.02 12.66
C GLY A 76 -0.53 -0.07 12.75
N ILE A 77 -0.39 -1.17 12.01
CA ILE A 77 -1.36 -2.27 12.01
C ILE A 77 -1.16 -3.11 13.27
N ASN A 78 -2.15 -3.12 14.18
CA ASN A 78 -2.14 -3.83 15.46
C ASN A 78 -1.04 -3.38 16.45
N HIS A 79 -0.38 -2.25 16.20
CA HIS A 79 0.62 -1.65 17.08
C HIS A 79 0.78 -0.16 16.79
N GLU A 80 1.56 0.56 17.57
CA GLU A 80 1.90 1.95 17.27
C GLU A 80 2.81 2.11 16.05
N VAL A 81 2.62 3.19 15.30
CA VAL A 81 3.49 3.55 14.17
C VAL A 81 4.93 3.61 14.66
N THR A 82 5.76 2.74 14.11
CA THR A 82 7.14 2.59 14.57
C THR A 82 8.08 3.46 13.72
N PRO A 83 8.93 4.29 14.33
CA PRO A 83 9.94 5.04 13.59
C PRO A 83 10.87 4.11 12.81
N THR A 84 11.27 4.53 11.60
CA THR A 84 12.15 3.74 10.72
C THR A 84 13.44 3.29 11.41
N LYS A 85 14.01 4.12 12.31
CA LYS A 85 15.20 3.78 13.09
C LYS A 85 14.97 2.55 13.98
N ASN A 86 13.81 2.45 14.63
CA ASN A 86 13.51 1.33 15.52
C ASN A 86 13.23 0.05 14.72
N ILE A 87 12.53 0.16 13.57
CA ILE A 87 12.34 -0.96 12.64
C ILE A 87 13.68 -1.49 12.15
N ALA A 88 14.60 -0.58 11.80
CA ALA A 88 15.95 -0.90 11.36
C ALA A 88 16.74 -1.65 12.42
N SER A 89 16.70 -1.19 13.68
CA SER A 89 17.32 -1.89 14.81
C SER A 89 16.75 -3.30 15.02
N SER A 90 15.43 -3.47 15.00
CA SER A 90 14.80 -4.80 15.16
C SER A 90 15.19 -5.79 14.06
N LEU A 91 15.49 -5.30 12.86
CA LEU A 91 15.87 -6.11 11.70
C LEU A 91 17.39 -6.15 11.46
N GLN A 92 18.19 -5.53 12.34
CA GLN A 92 19.64 -5.41 12.20
C GLN A 92 20.09 -4.90 10.82
N ILE A 93 19.42 -3.87 10.31
CA ILE A 93 19.74 -3.22 9.03
C ILE A 93 19.79 -1.71 9.17
N THR A 94 20.25 -1.02 8.12
CA THR A 94 20.23 0.44 8.10
C THR A 94 18.82 1.00 7.89
N PRO A 95 18.49 2.19 8.42
CA PRO A 95 17.23 2.88 8.13
C PRO A 95 17.00 3.09 6.63
N GLY A 96 18.07 3.38 5.86
CA GLY A 96 18.00 3.48 4.41
C GLY A 96 17.50 2.19 3.76
N ARG A 97 17.97 1.03 4.23
CA ARG A 97 17.51 -0.27 3.72
C ARG A 97 16.03 -0.51 4.02
N VAL A 98 15.52 -0.09 5.18
CA VAL A 98 14.08 -0.14 5.50
C VAL A 98 13.28 0.69 4.50
N LEU A 99 13.72 1.92 4.20
CA LEU A 99 13.06 2.78 3.20
C LEU A 99 13.05 2.15 1.81
N THR A 100 14.16 1.55 1.39
CA THR A 100 14.24 0.82 0.12
C THR A 100 13.25 -0.34 0.07
N ILE A 101 13.19 -1.18 1.12
CA ILE A 101 12.28 -2.33 1.17
C ILE A 101 10.82 -1.85 1.14
N ARG A 102 10.47 -0.85 1.97
CA ARG A 102 9.14 -0.22 1.97
C ARG A 102 8.74 0.28 0.57
N ASN A 103 9.63 1.00 -0.10
CA ASN A 103 9.34 1.54 -1.42
C ASN A 103 9.16 0.42 -2.47
N LYS A 104 9.99 -0.62 -2.42
CA LYS A 104 9.83 -1.79 -3.30
C LYS A 104 8.52 -2.54 -3.05
N ALA A 105 8.14 -2.73 -1.79
CA ALA A 105 6.87 -3.34 -1.40
C ALA A 105 5.68 -2.52 -1.93
N ASN A 106 5.71 -1.19 -1.79
CA ASN A 106 4.68 -0.31 -2.36
C ASN A 106 4.57 -0.43 -3.87
N VAL A 107 5.70 -0.55 -4.58
CA VAL A 107 5.71 -0.77 -6.04
C VAL A 107 5.09 -2.13 -6.40
N LYS A 108 5.35 -3.19 -5.62
CA LYS A 108 4.72 -4.51 -5.80
C LYS A 108 3.20 -4.41 -5.65
N LEU A 109 2.71 -3.81 -4.56
CA LEU A 109 1.27 -3.60 -4.34
C LEU A 109 0.65 -2.79 -5.49
N ALA A 110 1.30 -1.72 -5.93
CA ALA A 110 0.84 -0.92 -7.06
C ALA A 110 0.86 -1.68 -8.40
N ARG A 111 1.73 -2.68 -8.57
CA ARG A 111 1.69 -3.59 -9.73
C ARG A 111 0.48 -4.50 -9.64
N GLU A 112 0.21 -5.05 -8.46
CA GLU A 112 -0.91 -5.96 -8.28
C GLU A 112 -2.26 -5.28 -8.47
N ILE A 113 -2.43 -4.07 -7.92
CA ILE A 113 -3.62 -3.24 -8.19
C ILE A 113 -3.85 -3.10 -9.70
N LEU A 114 -2.82 -2.71 -10.46
CA LEU A 114 -2.99 -2.55 -11.91
C LEU A 114 -3.35 -3.86 -12.63
N LYS A 115 -2.84 -5.01 -12.19
CA LYS A 115 -3.22 -6.30 -12.77
C LYS A 115 -4.70 -6.57 -12.53
N LEU A 116 -5.17 -6.45 -11.29
CA LEU A 116 -6.58 -6.70 -10.92
C LEU A 116 -7.55 -5.89 -11.78
N PHE A 117 -7.26 -4.61 -12.05
CA PHE A 117 -8.13 -3.76 -12.86
C PHE A 117 -7.89 -3.85 -14.38
N LYS A 118 -6.79 -4.45 -14.82
CA LYS A 118 -6.61 -4.84 -16.23
C LYS A 118 -7.40 -6.11 -16.54
N THR A 119 -7.30 -7.13 -15.69
CA THR A 119 -8.03 -8.39 -15.88
C THR A 119 -9.55 -8.20 -15.81
N LYS A 120 -10.04 -7.26 -14.98
CA LYS A 120 -11.47 -6.89 -14.95
C LYS A 120 -12.00 -6.21 -16.22
N LYS A 121 -11.13 -5.68 -17.11
CA LYS A 121 -11.57 -5.08 -18.39
C LYS A 121 -11.91 -6.11 -19.48
N GLU A 122 -11.61 -7.40 -19.29
CA GLU A 122 -11.79 -8.46 -20.31
C GLU A 122 -13.09 -9.28 -20.12
N HIS A 123 -14.00 -8.86 -19.24
CA HIS A 123 -15.33 -9.46 -19.10
C HIS A 123 -16.44 -8.45 -19.40
N ILE A 124 -16.45 -7.95 -20.64
CA ILE A 124 -17.66 -7.40 -21.25
C ILE A 124 -18.09 -8.43 -22.29
N PRO A 125 -19.13 -9.25 -22.02
CA PRO A 125 -19.67 -10.09 -23.08
C PRO A 125 -20.26 -9.19 -24.15
N ILE A 126 -19.67 -9.22 -25.33
CA ILE A 126 -20.28 -8.67 -26.53
C ILE A 126 -21.51 -9.56 -26.78
N LYS A 127 -22.70 -9.01 -26.53
CA LYS A 127 -23.92 -9.63 -27.05
C LYS A 127 -23.93 -9.40 -28.56
N GLU A 128 -23.85 -10.50 -29.30
CA GLU A 128 -24.29 -10.56 -30.70
C GLU A 128 -25.81 -10.33 -30.80
#